data_AF-A0A920L9T3-F1
#
_entry.id   AF-A0A920L9T3-F1
#
_cell.length_a   1.000
_cell.length_b   1.000
_cell.length_c   1.000
_cell.angle_alpha   90.00
_cell.angle_beta   90.00
_cell.angle_gamma   90.00
#
_symmetry.space_group_name_H-M   'P 1'
#
loop_
_entity.id
_entity.type
_entity.pdbx_description
1 polymer ?
#
loop_
_entity_poly.entity_id
_entity_poly.type
_entity_poly.pdbx_seq_one_letter_code
_entity_poly.pdbx_strand_id
1 'polypeptide(L)'
;MLDLSFRPNLPPLLRGGEEDVYTLTHYKHFLFGSETSKDAYNFVDLNVFFKTLATAVVITVLSLFFCYPIAFYIAKVAEHKTARFLIVSLIVPFWINELLRAFALRILFAGEGVINNALLNAGLMDNAINFIGQDVALFTGLTYAYLLLMMFPLLQR
;
A
#
# COMPACT_ATOMS: atom_id res chain seq x y z
N MET A 1 -1.67 12.59 -20.51
CA MET A 1 -1.99 11.21 -20.08
C MET A 1 -3.43 10.84 -20.38
N LEU A 2 -4.40 11.70 -20.04
CA LEU A 2 -5.82 11.48 -20.35
C LEU A 2 -6.09 11.27 -21.86
N ASP A 3 -5.46 12.08 -22.72
CA ASP A 3 -5.58 11.97 -24.18
C ASP A 3 -5.14 10.60 -24.74
N LEU A 4 -4.10 9.99 -24.16
CA LEU A 4 -3.56 8.69 -24.57
C LEU A 4 -4.48 7.52 -24.21
N SER A 5 -5.34 7.69 -23.20
CA SER A 5 -6.27 6.63 -22.78
C SER A 5 -7.39 6.40 -23.78
N PHE A 6 -7.66 7.39 -24.63
CA PHE A 6 -8.66 7.32 -25.68
C PHE A 6 -8.05 7.02 -27.06
N ARG A 7 -6.71 6.95 -27.19
CA ARG A 7 -6.08 6.62 -28.47
C ARG A 7 -5.75 5.13 -28.54
N PRO A 8 -5.94 4.46 -29.69
CA PRO A 8 -5.51 3.09 -29.88
C PRO A 8 -3.98 2.97 -29.72
N ASN A 9 -3.51 1.79 -29.30
CA ASN A 9 -2.07 1.57 -29.12
C ASN A 9 -1.40 1.36 -30.48
N LEU A 10 -1.08 2.47 -31.14
CA LEU A 10 -0.40 2.49 -32.43
C LEU A 10 1.12 2.62 -32.26
N PRO A 11 1.91 1.94 -33.12
CA PRO A 11 3.35 2.16 -33.23
C PRO A 11 3.66 3.66 -33.41
N PRO A 12 4.82 4.16 -32.94
CA PRO A 12 5.17 5.57 -33.03
C PRO A 12 5.11 6.14 -34.47
N LEU A 13 5.31 5.28 -35.47
CA LEU A 13 5.28 5.60 -36.90
C LEU A 13 3.87 5.90 -37.44
N LEU A 14 2.80 5.47 -36.75
CA LEU A 14 1.40 5.59 -37.19
C LEU A 14 0.59 6.57 -36.33
N ARG A 15 1.20 7.23 -35.35
CA ARG A 15 0.55 8.27 -34.54
C ARG A 15 0.35 9.54 -35.38
N GLY A 16 -0.86 10.10 -35.35
CA GLY A 16 -1.27 11.22 -36.19
C GLY A 16 -1.74 10.84 -37.60
N GLY A 17 -1.83 9.54 -37.92
CA GLY A 17 -2.42 9.03 -39.15
C GLY A 17 -3.94 8.83 -39.06
N GLU A 18 -4.55 8.26 -40.10
CA GLU A 18 -6.01 8.02 -40.19
C GLU A 18 -6.54 7.08 -39.10
N GLU A 19 -5.68 6.21 -38.54
CA GLU A 19 -6.05 5.25 -37.50
C GLU A 19 -5.96 5.82 -36.07
N ASP A 20 -5.42 7.04 -35.90
CA ASP A 20 -5.26 7.71 -34.59
C ASP A 20 -6.56 8.42 -34.17
N VAL A 21 -7.63 7.63 -34.03
CA VAL A 21 -8.98 8.10 -33.70
C VAL A 21 -9.30 7.85 -32.23
N TYR A 22 -10.07 8.75 -31.61
CA TYR A 22 -10.56 8.54 -30.25
C TYR A 22 -11.47 7.31 -30.17
N THR A 23 -11.03 6.28 -29.44
CA THR A 23 -11.75 5.03 -29.23
C THR A 23 -11.84 4.69 -27.74
N LEU A 24 -12.92 3.98 -27.34
CA LEU A 24 -13.13 3.48 -25.97
C LEU A 24 -12.65 2.03 -25.79
N THR A 25 -11.82 1.54 -26.71
CA THR A 25 -11.40 0.14 -26.79
C THR A 25 -10.67 -0.33 -25.52
N HIS A 26 -9.82 0.52 -24.93
CA HIS A 26 -9.09 0.20 -23.69
C HIS A 26 -10.02 -0.03 -22.49
N TYR A 27 -11.07 0.78 -22.36
CA TYR A 27 -12.06 0.63 -21.29
C TYR A 27 -12.93 -0.60 -21.49
N LYS A 28 -13.33 -0.88 -22.74
CA LYS A 28 -14.04 -2.13 -23.08
C LYS A 28 -13.17 -3.35 -22.73
N HIS A 29 -11.88 -3.30 -23.05
CA HIS A 29 -10.95 -4.38 -22.77
C HIS A 29 -10.73 -4.62 -21.27
N PHE A 30 -10.68 -3.56 -20.46
CA PHE A 30 -10.60 -3.67 -19.00
C PHE A 30 -11.83 -4.35 -18.38
N LEU A 31 -13.04 -4.02 -18.84
CA LEU A 31 -14.28 -4.56 -18.29
C LEU A 31 -14.63 -5.95 -18.84
N PHE A 32 -14.51 -6.13 -20.15
CA PHE A 32 -14.97 -7.34 -20.86
C PHE A 32 -13.83 -8.31 -21.21
N GLY A 33 -12.58 -7.95 -20.95
CA GLY A 33 -11.42 -8.80 -21.23
C GLY A 33 -11.04 -8.82 -22.71
N SER A 34 -10.14 -9.75 -23.07
CA SER A 34 -9.75 -9.97 -24.47
C SER A 34 -10.89 -10.63 -25.23
N GLU A 35 -11.12 -10.25 -26.49
CA GLU A 35 -12.08 -10.92 -27.37
C GLU A 35 -11.70 -12.40 -27.65
N THR A 36 -10.51 -12.83 -27.23
CA THR A 36 -10.05 -14.23 -27.27
C THR A 36 -10.37 -15.04 -26.00
N SER A 37 -10.78 -14.39 -24.90
CA SER A 37 -11.15 -15.09 -23.65
C SER A 37 -12.58 -15.62 -23.70
N LYS A 38 -12.80 -16.81 -23.12
CA LYS A 38 -14.13 -17.46 -23.05
C LYS A 38 -15.07 -16.79 -22.03
N ASP A 39 -14.52 -15.96 -21.14
CA ASP A 39 -15.26 -15.32 -20.06
C ASP A 39 -15.87 -13.99 -20.51
N ALA A 40 -17.11 -13.73 -20.09
CA ALA A 40 -17.85 -12.52 -20.46
C ALA A 40 -17.31 -11.22 -19.80
N TYR A 41 -16.54 -11.35 -18.71
CA TYR A 41 -15.95 -10.24 -17.97
C TYR A 41 -14.55 -10.58 -17.50
N ASN A 42 -13.71 -9.56 -17.34
CA ASN A 42 -12.37 -9.73 -16.80
C ASN A 42 -12.41 -9.78 -15.26
N PHE A 43 -12.83 -10.92 -14.72
CA PHE A 43 -12.97 -11.12 -13.28
C PHE A 43 -11.66 -10.95 -12.51
N VAL A 44 -10.50 -11.23 -13.13
CA VAL A 44 -9.19 -11.10 -12.49
C VAL A 44 -8.86 -9.63 -12.25
N ASP A 45 -8.93 -8.80 -13.29
CA ASP A 45 -8.59 -7.38 -13.20
C ASP A 45 -9.56 -6.62 -12.30
N LEU A 46 -10.87 -6.90 -12.43
CA LEU A 46 -11.89 -6.33 -11.56
C LEU A 46 -11.69 -6.72 -10.09
N ASN A 47 -11.38 -7.99 -9.81
CA ASN A 47 -11.13 -8.44 -8.44
C ASN A 47 -9.89 -7.78 -7.84
N VAL A 48 -8.78 -7.67 -8.58
CA VAL A 48 -7.58 -6.96 -8.13
C VAL A 48 -7.88 -5.48 -7.90
N PHE A 49 -8.66 -4.84 -8.77
CA PHE A 49 -9.08 -3.44 -8.60
C PHE A 49 -9.87 -3.24 -7.30
N PHE A 50 -10.89 -4.07 -7.04
CA PHE A 50 -11.65 -3.96 -5.79
C PHE A 50 -10.83 -4.34 -4.56
N LYS A 51 -9.96 -5.36 -4.65
CA LYS A 51 -9.08 -5.75 -3.54
C LYS A 51 -8.14 -4.61 -3.17
N THR A 52 -7.52 -3.94 -4.15
CA THR A 52 -6.61 -2.80 -3.91
C THR A 52 -7.35 -1.60 -3.35
N LEU A 53 -8.55 -1.29 -3.84
CA LEU A 53 -9.40 -0.24 -3.30
C LEU A 53 -9.79 -0.50 -1.84
N ALA A 54 -10.28 -1.71 -1.53
CA ALA A 54 -10.61 -2.11 -0.18
C ALA A 54 -9.39 -2.04 0.76
N THR A 55 -8.24 -2.51 0.29
CA THR A 55 -6.97 -2.45 1.04
C THR A 55 -6.58 -1.01 1.35
N ALA A 56 -6.68 -0.09 0.38
CA ALA A 56 -6.37 1.33 0.59
C ALA A 56 -7.30 1.98 1.62
N VAL A 57 -8.60 1.68 1.59
CA VAL A 57 -9.56 2.18 2.58
C VAL A 57 -9.24 1.66 3.98
N VAL A 58 -8.98 0.36 4.13
CA VAL A 58 -8.63 -0.26 5.41
C VAL A 58 -7.36 0.37 5.98
N ILE A 59 -6.30 0.52 5.17
CA ILE A 59 -5.04 1.13 5.61
C ILE A 59 -5.26 2.57 6.05
N THR A 60 -6.05 3.35 5.31
CA THR A 60 -6.34 4.75 5.64
C THR A 60 -7.09 4.88 6.97
N VAL A 61 -8.06 4.00 7.22
CA VAL A 61 -8.80 3.97 8.49
C VAL A 61 -7.88 3.57 9.64
N LEU A 62 -7.06 2.54 9.46
CA LEU A 62 -6.08 2.10 10.48
C LEU A 62 -5.06 3.20 10.77
N SER A 63 -4.48 3.82 9.75
CA SER A 63 -3.51 4.89 9.93
C SER A 63 -4.15 6.08 10.65
N LEU A 64 -5.37 6.48 10.32
CA LEU A 64 -6.08 7.55 11.03
C LEU A 64 -6.32 7.18 12.49
N PHE A 65 -6.79 5.95 12.74
CA PHE A 65 -7.07 5.45 14.08
C PHE A 65 -5.82 5.46 14.99
N PHE A 66 -4.64 5.12 14.48
CA PHE A 66 -3.39 5.16 15.23
C PHE A 66 -2.76 6.56 15.27
N CYS A 67 -2.75 7.31 14.16
CA CYS A 67 -2.14 8.64 14.09
C CYS A 67 -2.85 9.66 14.98
N TYR A 68 -4.18 9.64 15.01
CA TYR A 68 -4.98 10.62 15.75
C TYR A 68 -4.67 10.67 17.26
N PRO A 69 -4.67 9.56 18.02
CA PRO A 69 -4.35 9.59 19.44
C PRO A 69 -2.90 10.00 19.70
N ILE A 70 -1.96 9.59 18.84
CA ILE A 70 -0.54 9.96 18.97
C ILE A 70 -0.36 11.47 18.76
N ALA A 71 -0.96 12.02 17.70
CA ALA A 71 -0.90 13.45 17.41
C ALA A 71 -1.57 14.28 18.50
N PHE A 72 -2.73 13.83 19.00
CA PHE A 72 -3.43 14.50 20.10
C PHE A 72 -2.58 14.52 21.38
N TYR A 73 -1.92 13.42 21.72
CA TYR A 73 -1.03 13.34 22.88
C TYR A 73 0.15 14.31 22.76
N ILE A 74 0.79 14.37 21.59
CA ILE A 74 1.92 15.28 21.35
C ILE A 74 1.47 16.75 21.41
N ALA A 75 0.29 17.09 20.88
CA ALA A 75 -0.18 18.47 20.82
C ALA A 75 -0.75 18.99 22.14
N LYS A 76 -1.38 18.14 22.97
CA LYS A 76 -2.12 18.59 24.17
C LYS A 76 -1.50 18.20 25.50
N VAL A 77 -0.75 17.11 25.57
CA VAL A 77 -0.33 16.50 26.85
C VAL A 77 1.19 16.51 27.01
N ALA A 78 1.92 16.33 25.92
CA ALA A 78 3.38 16.20 25.99
C ALA A 78 4.06 17.53 26.37
N GLU A 79 4.90 17.47 27.40
CA GLU A 79 5.81 18.56 27.76
C GLU A 79 6.80 18.83 26.61
N HIS A 80 7.28 20.07 26.45
CA HIS A 80 8.13 20.50 25.33
C HIS A 80 9.33 19.58 25.04
N LYS A 81 9.93 18.96 26.07
CA LYS A 81 11.03 17.99 25.91
C LYS A 81 10.55 16.65 25.36
N THR A 82 9.46 16.11 25.91
CA THR A 82 8.87 14.83 25.50
C THR A 82 8.30 14.91 24.08
N ALA A 83 7.61 16.01 23.75
CA ALA A 83 7.13 16.27 22.40
C ALA A 83 8.28 16.27 21.38
N ARG A 84 9.38 16.97 21.69
CA ARG A 84 10.56 17.03 20.83
C ARG A 84 11.21 15.66 20.64
N PHE A 85 11.32 14.86 21.70
CA PHE A 85 11.86 13.50 21.62
C PHE A 85 10.98 12.58 20.76
N LEU A 86 9.66 12.62 20.95
CA LEU A 86 8.71 11.84 20.14
C LEU A 86 8.80 12.21 18.66
N ILE A 87 8.81 13.51 18.33
CA ILE A 87 8.95 13.98 16.95
C ILE A 87 10.26 13.47 16.33
N VAL A 88 11.39 13.56 17.04
CA VAL A 88 12.67 13.04 16.55
C VAL A 88 12.60 11.53 16.33
N SER A 89 12.01 10.77 17.26
CA SER A 89 11.84 9.32 17.12
C SER A 89 10.99 8.91 15.92
N LEU A 90 10.11 9.79 15.44
CA LEU A 90 9.28 9.57 14.25
C LEU A 90 10.00 9.95 12.95
N ILE A 91 10.87 10.95 12.99
CA ILE A 91 11.68 11.38 11.84
C ILE A 91 12.77 10.36 11.51
N VAL A 92 13.37 9.73 12.52
CA VAL A 92 14.43 8.70 12.33
C VAL A 92 14.01 7.59 11.35
N PRO A 93 12.87 6.88 11.55
CA PRO A 93 12.43 5.83 10.63
C PRO A 93 11.92 6.37 9.29
N PHE A 94 11.51 7.65 9.23
CA PHE A 94 11.12 8.30 7.99
C PHE A 94 12.33 8.61 7.10
N TRP A 95 13.49 8.94 7.67
CA TRP A 95 14.72 9.20 6.91
C TRP A 95 15.24 7.95 6.19
N ILE A 96 14.96 6.75 6.73
CA ILE A 96 15.40 5.49 6.15
C ILE A 96 14.69 5.23 4.81
N ASN A 97 15.44 4.73 3.82
CA ASN A 97 14.91 4.38 2.50
C ASN A 97 13.72 3.39 2.61
N GLU A 98 12.61 3.70 1.93
CA GLU A 98 11.39 2.89 1.94
C GLU A 98 11.63 1.45 1.48
N LEU A 99 12.50 1.24 0.50
CA LEU A 99 12.84 -0.11 0.02
C LEU A 99 13.51 -0.94 1.12
N LEU A 100 14.45 -0.34 1.86
CA LEU A 100 15.16 -1.03 2.94
C LEU A 100 14.18 -1.45 4.04
N ARG A 101 13.23 -0.59 4.39
CA ARG A 101 12.16 -0.91 5.35
C ARG A 101 11.26 -2.04 4.88
N ALA A 102 10.85 -2.03 3.61
CA ALA A 102 10.05 -3.10 3.03
C ALA A 102 10.78 -4.45 3.08
N PHE A 103 12.09 -4.49 2.78
CA PHE A 103 12.89 -5.70 2.92
C PHE A 103 13.05 -6.14 4.38
N ALA A 104 13.31 -5.22 5.30
CA ALA A 104 13.42 -5.52 6.73
C ALA A 104 12.13 -6.15 7.28
N LEU A 105 10.97 -5.57 6.94
CA LEU A 105 9.66 -6.12 7.32
C LEU A 105 9.41 -7.48 6.66
N ARG A 106 9.76 -7.65 5.39
CA ARG A 106 9.65 -8.94 4.71
C ARG A 106 10.46 -10.03 5.42
N ILE A 107 11.69 -9.73 5.84
CA ILE A 107 12.53 -10.66 6.60
C ILE A 107 11.92 -10.96 7.97
N LEU A 108 11.38 -9.94 8.64
CA LEU A 108 10.75 -10.06 9.95
C LEU A 108 9.51 -10.98 9.94
N PHE A 109 8.69 -10.86 8.89
CA PHE A 109 7.47 -11.66 8.66
C PHE A 109 7.69 -12.94 7.84
N ALA A 110 8.94 -13.25 7.47
CA ALA A 110 9.24 -14.49 6.75
C ALA A 110 8.84 -15.72 7.58
N GLY A 111 8.67 -16.87 6.91
CA GLY A 111 8.28 -18.13 7.57
C GLY A 111 9.21 -18.50 8.74
N GLU A 112 10.53 -18.32 8.57
CA GLU A 112 11.54 -18.47 9.63
C GLU A 112 11.99 -17.12 10.22
N GLY A 113 11.16 -16.09 10.08
CA GLY A 113 11.47 -14.74 10.53
C GLY A 113 11.48 -14.58 12.05
N VAL A 114 11.91 -13.41 12.50
CA VAL A 114 12.00 -13.08 13.94
C VAL A 114 10.63 -13.16 14.61
N ILE A 115 9.56 -12.71 13.95
CA ILE A 115 8.20 -12.78 14.51
C ILE A 115 7.79 -14.23 14.72
N ASN A 116 7.97 -15.09 13.72
CA ASN A 116 7.52 -16.47 13.81
C ASN A 116 8.25 -17.20 14.94
N ASN A 117 9.57 -17.07 15.00
CA ASN A 117 10.37 -17.60 16.09
C ASN A 117 9.97 -17.03 17.45
N ALA A 118 9.68 -15.73 17.56
CA ALA A 118 9.23 -15.13 18.82
C ALA A 118 7.88 -15.70 19.28
N LEU A 119 6.92 -15.90 18.37
CA LEU A 119 5.59 -16.43 18.71
C LEU A 119 5.65 -17.92 19.08
N LEU A 120 6.49 -18.71 18.40
CA LEU A 120 6.74 -20.12 18.74
C LEU A 120 7.41 -20.24 20.12
N ASN A 121 8.45 -19.43 20.40
CA ASN A 121 9.13 -19.43 21.70
C ASN A 121 8.22 -18.95 22.84
N ALA A 122 7.29 -18.05 22.56
CA ALA A 122 6.29 -17.58 23.53
C ALA A 122 5.15 -18.59 23.77
N GLY A 123 5.11 -19.71 23.03
CA GLY A 123 4.05 -20.73 23.14
C GLY A 123 2.68 -20.24 22.64
N LEU A 124 2.63 -19.14 21.91
CA LEU A 124 1.38 -18.57 21.35
C LEU A 124 0.93 -19.30 20.08
N MET A 125 1.82 -20.07 19.45
CA MET A 125 1.57 -20.80 18.20
C MET A 125 2.31 -22.15 18.21
N ASP A 126 1.67 -23.18 17.65
CA ASP A 126 2.26 -24.53 17.54
C ASP A 126 3.03 -24.75 16.23
N ASN A 127 2.73 -23.96 15.19
CA ASN A 127 3.32 -24.10 13.86
C ASN A 127 3.60 -22.75 13.21
N ALA A 128 4.63 -22.71 12.37
CA ALA A 128 5.03 -21.50 11.66
C ALA A 128 3.99 -21.08 10.60
N ILE A 129 3.41 -19.88 10.75
CA ILE A 129 2.48 -19.32 9.76
C ILE A 129 3.23 -18.48 8.73
N ASN A 130 2.86 -18.63 7.45
CA ASN A 130 3.35 -17.77 6.38
C ASN A 130 2.59 -16.43 6.36
N PHE A 131 3.01 -15.48 7.19
CA PHE A 131 2.43 -14.13 7.27
C PHE A 131 2.53 -13.33 5.96
N ILE A 132 3.51 -13.65 5.11
CA ILE A 132 3.65 -13.04 3.78
C ILE A 132 2.54 -13.56 2.86
N GLY A 133 2.29 -14.86 2.87
CA GLY A 133 1.26 -15.49 2.02
C GLY A 133 -0.17 -15.11 2.42
N GLN A 134 -0.39 -14.69 3.67
CA GLN A 134 -1.71 -14.24 4.16
C GLN A 134 -1.91 -12.72 4.05
N ASP A 135 -1.08 -11.99 3.30
CA ASP A 135 -1.13 -10.53 3.17
C ASP A 135 -0.93 -9.75 4.51
N VAL A 136 -0.69 -10.41 5.64
CA VAL A 136 -0.51 -9.76 6.96
C VAL A 136 0.73 -8.85 6.95
N ALA A 137 1.81 -9.32 6.34
CA ALA A 137 3.02 -8.53 6.13
C ALA A 137 2.77 -7.29 5.26
N LEU A 138 1.90 -7.42 4.25
CA LEU A 138 1.50 -6.33 3.36
C LEU A 138 0.72 -5.26 4.13
N PHE A 139 -0.35 -5.66 4.84
CA PHE A 139 -1.17 -4.72 5.62
C PHE A 139 -0.35 -4.00 6.70
N THR A 140 0.50 -4.73 7.42
CA THR A 140 1.32 -4.15 8.50
C THR A 140 2.37 -3.19 7.94
N GLY A 141 3.06 -3.58 6.86
CA GLY A 141 4.09 -2.74 6.26
C GLY A 141 3.54 -1.48 5.63
N LEU A 142 2.41 -1.57 4.93
CA LEU A 142 1.74 -0.40 4.37
C LEU A 142 1.21 0.51 5.49
N THR A 143 0.55 -0.05 6.51
CA THR A 143 0.05 0.75 7.64
C THR A 143 1.19 1.51 8.31
N TYR A 144 2.33 0.87 8.57
CA TYR A 144 3.51 1.53 9.13
C TYR A 144 4.03 2.67 8.24
N ALA A 145 4.14 2.43 6.93
CA ALA A 145 4.63 3.43 6.00
C ALA A 145 3.72 4.67 5.92
N TYR A 146 2.41 4.45 5.79
CA TYR A 146 1.43 5.53 5.70
C TYR A 146 1.22 6.23 7.04
N LEU A 147 1.35 5.54 8.18
CA LEU A 147 1.32 6.14 9.51
C LEU A 147 2.42 7.20 9.65
N LEU A 148 3.66 6.86 9.27
CA LEU A 148 4.79 7.81 9.31
C LEU A 148 4.53 9.03 8.43
N LEU A 149 4.04 8.81 7.20
CA LEU A 149 3.72 9.89 6.26
C LEU A 149 2.58 10.77 6.78
N MET A 150 1.52 10.18 7.34
CA MET A 150 0.33 10.88 7.82
C MET A 150 0.55 11.63 9.13
N MET A 151 1.48 11.18 9.98
CA MET A 151 1.84 11.90 11.19
C MET A 151 2.60 13.20 10.93
N PHE A 152 3.42 13.26 9.89
CA PHE A 152 4.18 14.46 9.55
C PHE A 152 3.31 15.74 9.38
N PRO A 153 2.25 15.76 8.55
CA PRO A 153 1.38 16.94 8.41
C PRO A 153 0.56 17.25 9.68
N LEU A 154 0.26 16.26 10.52
CA LEU A 154 -0.48 16.47 11.77
C LEU A 154 0.35 17.18 12.83
N LEU A 155 1.66 16.95 12.85
CA LEU A 155 2.60 17.54 13.82
C LEU A 155 2.99 18.98 13.49
N GLN A 156 2.76 19.43 12.25
CA GLN A 156 3.11 20.79 11.79
C GLN A 156 2.05 21.85 12.13
N ARG A 157 0.92 21.47 12.73
CA ARG A 157 -0.10 22.39 13.24
C ARG A 157 0.08 22.63 14.73
#